data_AF-A0A7S0Z9I0-F1
#
_entry.id   AF-A0A7S0Z9I0-F1
#
_cell.length_a   1.000
_cell.length_b   1.000
_cell.length_c   1.000
_cell.angle_alpha   90.00
_cell.angle_beta   90.00
_cell.angle_gamma   90.00
#
_symmetry.space_group_name_H-M   'P 1'
#
loop_
_entity.id
_entity.type
_entity.pdbx_description
1 polymer ?
#
loop_
_entity_poly.entity_id
_entity_poly.type
_entity_poly.pdbx_seq_one_letter_code
_entity_poly.pdbx_strand_id
1 'polypeptide(L)'
;EGVPFGDPSWYGEFNSPYYTKSHEDFRAKVRAFVDSAIAPYVHEWDESKTIPLEIYRATYAAGILPAVVGKPWPSDLVPDCPAPENFDYFHELIVFDEFARCGSGGVLWGL
;
A
#
# COMPACT_ATOMS: atom_id res chain seq x y z
N GLU A 1 -14.55 -7.45 -6.20
CA GLU A 1 -13.46 -7.78 -7.14
C GLU A 1 -14.04 -8.15 -8.50
N GLY A 2 -13.25 -7.99 -9.57
CA GLY A 2 -13.64 -8.37 -10.92
C GLY A 2 -14.22 -7.25 -11.79
N VAL A 3 -13.87 -5.98 -11.51
CA VAL A 3 -14.15 -4.89 -12.45
C VAL A 3 -13.23 -5.08 -13.66
N PRO A 4 -13.76 -5.25 -14.88
CA PRO A 4 -12.91 -5.37 -16.07
C PRO A 4 -11.93 -4.20 -16.16
N PHE A 5 -10.65 -4.49 -16.30
CA PHE A 5 -9.55 -3.51 -16.36
C PHE A 5 -9.36 -2.66 -15.08
N GLY A 6 -9.97 -3.04 -13.96
CA GLY A 6 -9.80 -2.36 -12.67
C GLY A 6 -8.54 -2.77 -11.90
N ASP A 7 -7.95 -3.90 -12.25
CA ASP A 7 -6.73 -4.44 -11.63
C ASP A 7 -5.62 -4.63 -12.69
N PRO A 8 -4.34 -4.52 -12.32
CA PRO A 8 -3.24 -4.82 -13.24
C PRO A 8 -3.28 -6.26 -13.73
N SER A 9 -2.91 -6.48 -14.99
CA SER A 9 -2.96 -7.80 -15.62
C SER A 9 -2.14 -8.87 -14.89
N TRP A 10 -1.05 -8.47 -14.23
CA TRP A 10 -0.19 -9.37 -13.44
C TRP A 10 -0.87 -9.91 -12.17
N TYR A 11 -1.88 -9.21 -11.66
CA TYR A 11 -2.62 -9.60 -10.45
C TYR A 11 -3.83 -10.51 -10.77
N GLY A 12 -3.99 -10.89 -12.04
CA GLY A 12 -5.04 -11.77 -12.53
C GLY A 12 -4.46 -12.96 -13.29
N GLU A 13 -4.88 -13.12 -14.55
CA GLU A 13 -4.60 -14.32 -15.35
C GLU A 13 -3.20 -14.35 -16.00
N PHE A 14 -2.45 -13.24 -15.97
CA PHE A 14 -1.18 -13.13 -16.71
C PHE A 14 0.03 -13.18 -15.79
N ASN A 15 0.97 -14.08 -16.10
CA ASN A 15 2.24 -14.17 -15.38
C ASN A 15 3.17 -13.00 -15.77
N SER A 16 3.90 -12.48 -14.80
CA SER A 16 4.96 -11.49 -14.99
C SER A 16 6.29 -12.03 -14.47
N PRO A 17 7.43 -11.75 -15.12
CA PRO A 17 8.74 -12.10 -14.58
C PRO A 17 9.14 -11.24 -13.37
N TYR A 18 8.39 -10.18 -13.08
CA TYR A 18 8.69 -9.21 -12.01
C TYR A 18 7.86 -9.43 -10.74
N TYR A 19 6.63 -9.93 -10.89
CA TYR A 19 5.74 -10.17 -9.76
C TYR A 19 5.79 -11.64 -9.35
N THR A 20 5.80 -11.86 -8.05
CA THR A 20 5.96 -13.17 -7.41
C THR A 20 4.87 -13.34 -6.36
N LYS A 21 4.82 -14.52 -5.73
CA LYS A 21 3.84 -14.76 -4.67
C LYS A 21 3.93 -13.76 -3.52
N SER A 22 5.14 -13.34 -3.15
CA SER A 22 5.35 -12.31 -2.12
C SER A 22 4.64 -10.99 -2.47
N HIS A 23 4.69 -10.59 -3.74
CA HIS A 23 4.03 -9.39 -4.24
C HIS A 23 2.51 -9.50 -4.19
N GLU A 24 1.95 -10.64 -4.60
CA GLU A 24 0.50 -10.89 -4.53
C GLU A 24 -0.01 -10.82 -3.09
N ASP A 25 0.68 -11.49 -2.17
CA ASP A 25 0.31 -11.57 -0.76
C ASP A 25 0.45 -10.19 -0.09
N PHE A 26 1.50 -9.45 -0.44
CA PHE A 26 1.68 -8.08 0.02
C PHE A 26 0.59 -7.14 -0.53
N ARG A 27 0.22 -7.26 -1.82
CA ARG A 27 -0.87 -6.48 -2.42
C ARG A 27 -2.20 -6.76 -1.75
N ALA A 28 -2.54 -8.02 -1.53
CA ALA A 28 -3.79 -8.40 -0.85
C ALA A 28 -3.86 -7.79 0.57
N LYS A 29 -2.74 -7.78 1.29
CA LYS A 29 -2.61 -7.14 2.60
C LYS A 29 -2.82 -5.62 2.53
N VAL A 30 -2.13 -4.93 1.61
CA VAL A 30 -2.26 -3.47 1.44
C VAL A 30 -3.68 -3.09 1.02
N ARG A 31 -4.27 -3.83 0.09
CA ARG A 31 -5.66 -3.64 -0.35
C ARG A 31 -6.63 -3.74 0.81
N ALA A 32 -6.54 -4.80 1.61
CA ALA A 32 -7.41 -4.98 2.76
C ALA A 32 -7.30 -3.82 3.75
N PHE A 33 -6.09 -3.27 3.94
CA PHE A 33 -5.87 -2.08 4.77
C PHE A 33 -6.50 -0.82 4.15
N VAL A 34 -6.28 -0.56 2.86
CA VAL A 34 -6.87 0.60 2.18
C VAL A 34 -8.39 0.55 2.24
N ASP A 35 -8.98 -0.61 1.97
CA ASP A 35 -10.44 -0.80 1.91
C ASP A 35 -11.13 -0.61 3.26
N SER A 36 -10.46 -0.99 4.35
CA SER A 36 -11.02 -0.94 5.70
C SER A 36 -10.68 0.35 6.45
N ALA A 37 -9.47 0.87 6.31
CA ALA A 37 -8.94 1.94 7.13
C ALA A 37 -8.84 3.30 6.43
N ILE A 38 -8.82 3.34 5.08
CA ILE A 38 -8.59 4.58 4.32
C ILE A 38 -9.81 4.95 3.49
N ALA A 39 -10.21 4.09 2.55
CA ALA A 39 -11.22 4.39 1.54
C ALA A 39 -12.57 4.89 2.09
N PRO A 40 -13.09 4.40 3.24
CA PRO A 40 -14.34 4.91 3.80
C PRO A 40 -14.26 6.35 4.33
N TYR A 41 -13.07 6.84 4.68
CA TYR A 41 -12.86 8.09 5.41
C TYR A 41 -12.18 9.18 4.58
N VAL A 42 -11.56 8.80 3.47
CA VAL A 42 -10.71 9.68 2.65
C VAL A 42 -11.39 10.96 2.19
N HIS A 43 -12.69 10.92 1.87
CA HIS A 43 -13.44 12.10 1.43
C HIS A 43 -13.48 13.19 2.52
N GLU A 44 -13.67 12.81 3.79
CA GLU A 44 -13.68 13.75 4.91
C GLU A 44 -12.28 14.36 5.14
N TRP A 45 -11.24 13.55 4.98
CA TRP A 45 -9.85 13.99 5.13
C TRP A 45 -9.45 14.99 4.04
N ASP A 46 -9.88 14.75 2.80
CA ASP A 46 -9.63 15.66 1.68
C ASP A 46 -10.37 17.00 1.88
N GLU A 47 -11.65 16.98 2.25
CA GLU A 47 -12.44 18.19 2.52
C GLU A 47 -11.88 18.99 3.70
N SER A 48 -11.42 18.31 4.75
CA SER A 48 -10.78 18.92 5.92
C SER A 48 -9.29 19.26 5.71
N LYS A 49 -8.72 18.90 4.56
CA LYS A 49 -7.30 19.09 4.20
C LYS A 49 -6.33 18.53 5.23
N THR A 50 -6.73 17.49 5.93
CA THR A 50 -5.99 16.93 7.06
C THR A 50 -6.10 15.42 7.04
N ILE A 51 -4.95 14.75 7.08
CA ILE A 51 -4.87 13.30 7.29
C ILE A 51 -4.67 13.07 8.80
N PRO A 52 -5.54 12.30 9.47
CA PRO A 52 -5.42 12.08 10.90
C PRO A 52 -4.13 11.34 11.28
N LEU A 53 -3.45 11.76 12.35
CA LEU A 53 -2.16 11.18 12.75
C LEU A 53 -2.25 9.68 13.06
N GLU A 54 -3.40 9.23 13.55
CA GLU A 54 -3.66 7.82 13.84
C GLU A 54 -3.53 6.94 12.60
N ILE A 55 -3.79 7.45 11.38
CA ILE A 55 -3.66 6.62 10.18
C ILE A 55 -2.21 6.28 9.90
N TYR A 56 -1.27 7.21 10.12
CA TYR A 56 0.17 6.92 9.99
C TYR A 56 0.60 5.80 10.94
N ARG A 57 0.11 5.84 12.18
CA ARG A 57 0.38 4.80 13.18
C ARG A 57 -0.25 3.47 12.78
N ALA A 58 -1.47 3.49 12.24
CA ALA A 58 -2.16 2.30 11.75
C ALA A 58 -1.43 1.70 10.54
N THR A 59 -0.97 2.52 9.59
CA THR A 59 -0.20 2.09 8.42
C THR A 59 1.15 1.48 8.84
N TYR A 60 1.79 2.04 9.88
CA TYR A 60 2.99 1.45 10.47
C TYR A 60 2.70 0.12 11.15
N ALA A 61 1.66 0.05 11.98
CA ALA A 61 1.26 -1.18 12.67
C ALA A 61 0.83 -2.29 11.69
N ALA A 62 0.24 -1.91 10.55
CA ALA A 62 -0.05 -2.81 9.45
C ALA A 62 1.22 -3.28 8.73
N GLY A 63 2.40 -2.73 9.01
CA GLY A 63 3.67 -3.06 8.35
C GLY A 63 3.69 -2.68 6.88
N ILE A 64 3.11 -1.53 6.56
CA ILE A 64 3.02 -0.97 5.20
C ILE A 64 3.89 0.29 5.12
N LEU A 65 3.87 1.14 6.16
CA LEU A 65 4.48 2.47 6.11
C LEU A 65 5.96 2.49 5.67
N PRO A 66 6.85 1.60 6.13
CA PRO A 66 8.25 1.69 5.72
C PRO A 66 8.48 1.37 4.23
N ALA A 67 7.53 0.71 3.56
CA ALA A 67 7.63 0.40 2.15
C ALA A 67 7.62 1.65 1.25
N VAL A 68 7.06 2.77 1.71
CA VAL A 68 7.01 4.04 0.96
C VAL A 68 8.37 4.71 0.80
N VAL A 69 9.37 4.28 1.57
CA VAL A 69 10.76 4.78 1.50
C VAL A 69 11.58 3.99 0.45
N GLY A 70 11.03 2.88 -0.04
CA GLY A 70 11.66 2.03 -1.03
C GLY A 70 12.78 1.15 -0.49
N LYS A 71 13.55 0.53 -1.40
CA LYS A 71 14.65 -0.38 -1.08
C LYS A 71 15.97 0.39 -0.84
N PRO A 72 16.78 0.02 0.18
CA PRO A 72 16.61 -1.09 1.11
C PRO A 72 15.60 -0.80 2.23
N TRP A 73 14.98 -1.86 2.77
CA TRP A 73 14.09 -1.72 3.93
C TRP A 73 14.83 -1.05 5.10
N PRO A 74 14.27 -0.01 5.72
CA PRO A 74 14.98 0.81 6.70
C PRO A 74 15.00 0.16 8.10
N SER A 75 15.49 -1.08 8.21
CA SER A 75 15.42 -1.90 9.43
C SER A 75 15.97 -1.23 10.70
N ASP A 76 16.96 -0.34 10.57
CA ASP A 76 17.54 0.41 11.70
C ASP A 76 16.56 1.43 12.30
N LEU A 77 15.63 1.94 11.50
CA LEU A 77 14.61 2.90 11.92
C LEU A 77 13.33 2.21 12.39
N VAL A 78 13.09 0.97 11.91
CA VAL A 78 11.84 0.24 12.13
C VAL A 78 12.09 -1.19 12.63
N PRO A 79 12.80 -1.38 13.77
CA PRO A 79 13.21 -2.70 14.23
C PRO A 79 12.04 -3.66 14.51
N ASP A 80 10.87 -3.11 14.84
CA ASP A 80 9.65 -3.85 15.14
C ASP A 80 8.76 -4.11 13.91
N CYS A 81 9.17 -3.64 12.72
CA CYS A 81 8.42 -3.80 11.47
C CYS A 81 9.26 -4.56 10.44
N PRO A 82 9.10 -5.90 10.35
CA PRO A 82 9.87 -6.70 9.40
C PRO A 82 9.48 -6.38 7.95
N ALA A 83 10.45 -6.49 7.05
CA ALA A 83 10.23 -6.35 5.61
C ALA A 83 9.35 -7.50 5.08
N PRO A 84 8.57 -7.25 4.01
CA PRO A 84 8.01 -8.31 3.19
C PRO A 84 9.12 -9.26 2.68
N GLU A 85 8.75 -10.51 2.40
CA GLU A 85 9.70 -11.48 1.86
C GLU A 85 10.27 -10.99 0.51
N ASN A 86 11.60 -11.00 0.36
CA ASN A 86 12.29 -10.53 -0.85
C ASN A 86 11.88 -9.10 -1.27
N PHE A 87 11.70 -8.18 -0.31
CA PHE A 87 11.31 -6.81 -0.58
C PHE A 87 12.16 -6.13 -1.67
N ASP A 88 11.46 -5.51 -2.63
CA ASP A 88 12.02 -4.80 -3.77
C ASP A 88 11.14 -3.60 -4.20
N TYR A 89 11.53 -2.94 -5.28
CA TYR A 89 10.80 -1.77 -5.79
C TYR A 89 9.39 -2.09 -6.32
N PHE A 90 9.07 -3.35 -6.60
CA PHE A 90 7.71 -3.72 -7.01
C PHE A 90 6.76 -3.81 -5.81
N HIS A 91 7.27 -4.12 -4.61
CA HIS A 91 6.51 -3.97 -3.37
C HIS A 91 6.18 -2.50 -3.07
N GLU A 92 7.16 -1.61 -3.25
CA GLU A 92 6.93 -0.16 -3.14
C GLU A 92 5.86 0.31 -4.15
N LEU A 93 5.98 -0.11 -5.41
CA LEU A 93 5.00 0.23 -6.44
C LEU A 93 3.58 -0.25 -6.10
N ILE A 94 3.44 -1.43 -5.49
CA ILE A 94 2.15 -1.95 -5.03
C ILE A 94 1.51 -1.03 -3.98
N VAL A 95 2.30 -0.46 -3.07
CA VAL A 95 1.78 0.45 -2.05
C VAL A 95 1.21 1.71 -2.70
N PHE A 96 1.93 2.29 -3.65
CA PHE A 96 1.44 3.45 -4.39
C PHE A 96 0.20 3.14 -5.22
N ASP A 97 0.17 1.99 -5.90
CA ASP A 97 -0.98 1.55 -6.71
C ASP A 97 -2.24 1.36 -5.84
N GLU A 98 -2.12 0.67 -4.69
CA GLU A 98 -3.24 0.47 -3.79
C GLU A 98 -3.65 1.75 -3.05
N PHE A 99 -2.72 2.62 -2.66
CA PHE A 99 -3.06 3.91 -2.05
C PHE A 99 -3.80 4.82 -3.04
N ALA A 100 -3.38 4.84 -4.31
CA ALA A 100 -4.05 5.62 -5.35
C ALA A 100 -5.50 5.16 -5.59
N ARG A 101 -5.82 3.91 -5.26
CA ARG A 101 -7.16 3.31 -5.46
C ARG A 101 -8.27 3.99 -4.65
N CYS A 102 -7.92 4.69 -3.56
CA CYS A 102 -8.89 5.47 -2.78
C CYS A 102 -9.25 6.83 -3.42
N GLY A 103 -8.58 7.21 -4.52
CA GLY A 103 -8.90 8.43 -5.27
C GLY A 103 -8.40 9.73 -4.66
N SER A 104 -7.53 9.67 -3.63
CA SER A 104 -6.94 10.86 -2.99
C SER A 104 -5.45 10.98 -3.25
N GLY A 105 -5.06 12.10 -3.86
CA GLY A 105 -3.67 12.50 -3.94
C GLY A 105 -3.08 12.90 -2.58
N GLY A 106 -3.94 13.30 -1.63
CA GLY A 106 -3.55 13.57 -0.25
C GLY A 106 -3.05 12.32 0.44
N VAL A 107 -3.80 11.21 0.35
CA VAL A 107 -3.34 9.91 0.86
C VAL A 107 -2.10 9.43 0.12
N LEU A 108 -2.10 9.47 -1.21
CA LEU A 108 -0.99 8.92 -2.01
C LEU A 108 0.38 9.57 -1.69
N TRP A 109 0.42 10.88 -1.45
CA TRP A 109 1.66 11.61 -1.21
C TRP A 109 1.87 12.04 0.24
N GLY A 110 0.81 12.03 1.03
CA GLY A 110 0.84 12.47 2.42
C GLY A 110 1.15 11.36 3.41
N LEU A 111 0.82 10.11 3.08
CA LEU A 111 1.02 8.91 3.91
C LEU A 111 2.33 8.20 3.56
#